data_AF-A0A1H7SUB8-F1
#
_entry.id   AF-A0A1H7SUB8-F1
#
_cell.length_a   1.000
_cell.length_b   1.000
_cell.length_c   1.000
_cell.angle_alpha   90.00
_cell.angle_beta   90.00
_cell.angle_gamma   90.00
#
_symmetry.space_group_name_H-M   'P 1'
#
loop_
_entity.id
_entity.type
_entity.pdbx_description
1 polymer ?
#
loop_
_entity_poly.entity_id
_entity_poly.type
_entity_poly.pdbx_seq_one_letter_code
_entity_poly.pdbx_strand_id
1 'polypeptide(L)'
;MSKVYFLRYKNVVIGEFSLDGKKYTPTVEAGKLGDAGYPFGLYKLIHTRSGELYIDRDKQPSHEDIKLWLSDRVFPKERQGANQILESLGLSKYDAWEIAKKTNAISLNDFYWMSDNLEDSFENINAYHAAFENFNDLASKSTLQNPIKKIKGFEDFEEPREELAIKWVE
;
A
#
# COMPACT_ATOMS: atom_id res chain seq x y z
N MET A 1 19.38 -8.63 21.00
CA MET A 1 18.40 -7.53 20.89
C MET A 1 17.05 -8.16 20.58
N SER A 2 16.02 -7.85 21.37
CA SER A 2 14.65 -8.28 21.06
C SER A 2 14.26 -7.68 19.70
N LYS A 3 13.98 -8.52 18.68
CA LYS A 3 13.50 -8.03 17.39
C LYS A 3 12.21 -7.24 17.63
N VAL A 4 12.08 -6.06 17.05
CA VAL A 4 10.84 -5.27 17.04
C VAL A 4 10.53 -5.04 15.57
N TYR A 5 9.24 -5.02 15.21
CA TYR A 5 8.84 -4.67 13.85
C TYR A 5 8.34 -3.23 13.84
N PHE A 6 9.03 -2.40 13.06
CA PHE A 6 8.68 -1.01 12.83
C PHE A 6 7.59 -0.92 11.79
N LEU A 7 6.52 -0.20 12.09
CA LEU A 7 5.58 0.31 11.09
C LEU A 7 6.11 1.64 10.58
N ARG A 8 6.13 1.79 9.26
CA ARG A 8 6.70 2.96 8.59
C ARG A 8 5.69 3.54 7.61
N TYR A 9 5.74 4.86 7.44
CA TYR A 9 5.10 5.57 6.35
C TYR A 9 6.21 6.18 5.49
N LYS A 10 6.38 5.68 4.25
CA LYS A 10 7.61 5.90 3.47
C LYS A 10 8.83 5.57 4.35
N ASN A 11 9.82 6.46 4.47
CA ASN A 11 11.02 6.19 5.25
C ASN A 11 10.92 6.54 6.74
N VAL A 12 9.77 7.08 7.19
CA VAL A 12 9.56 7.51 8.58
C VAL A 12 8.99 6.37 9.41
N VAL A 13 9.62 6.06 10.55
CA VAL A 13 9.09 5.11 11.53
C VAL A 13 7.96 5.78 12.31
N ILE A 14 6.74 5.27 12.13
CA ILE A 14 5.53 5.81 12.77
C ILE A 14 5.10 5.00 13.99
N GLY A 15 5.60 3.79 14.16
CA GLY A 15 5.35 3.02 15.38
C GLY A 15 6.04 1.68 15.41
N GLU A 16 5.83 0.97 16.50
CA GLU A 16 6.47 -0.30 16.79
C GLU A 16 5.41 -1.33 17.19
N PHE A 17 5.44 -2.50 16.56
CA PHE A 17 4.67 -3.65 16.98
C PHE A 17 5.45 -4.49 17.99
N SER A 18 4.75 -5.07 18.96
CA SER A 18 5.31 -6.14 19.79
C SER A 18 5.68 -7.36 18.94
N LEU A 19 6.60 -8.19 19.45
CA LEU A 19 7.08 -9.40 18.76
C LEU A 19 5.96 -10.34 18.28
N ASP A 20 4.88 -10.42 19.07
CA ASP A 20 3.71 -11.25 18.80
C ASP A 20 2.63 -10.55 17.96
N GLY A 21 2.87 -9.31 17.53
CA GLY A 21 1.94 -8.51 16.72
C GLY A 21 0.66 -8.13 17.46
N LYS A 22 0.64 -8.17 18.80
CA LYS A 22 -0.58 -7.91 19.59
C LYS A 22 -0.69 -6.51 20.15
N LYS A 23 0.40 -5.76 20.17
CA LYS A 23 0.46 -4.37 20.63
C LYS A 23 1.15 -3.51 19.60
N TYR A 24 0.70 -2.27 19.49
CA TYR A 24 1.29 -1.25 18.63
C TYR A 24 1.49 0.02 19.44
N THR A 25 2.67 0.63 19.32
CA THR A 25 3.01 1.88 20.00
C THR A 25 3.45 2.91 18.96
N PRO A 26 2.72 4.03 18.79
CA PRO A 26 3.13 5.07 17.85
C PRO A 26 4.38 5.80 18.36
N THR A 27 5.21 6.28 17.43
CA THR A 27 6.34 7.17 17.74
C THR A 27 5.91 8.64 17.75
N VAL A 28 6.78 9.52 18.26
CA VAL A 28 6.58 10.97 18.18
C VAL A 28 6.53 11.45 16.71
N GLU A 29 7.26 10.79 15.81
CA GLU A 29 7.29 11.15 14.39
C GLU A 29 5.93 10.94 13.70
N ALA A 30 5.13 9.97 14.15
CA ALA A 30 3.76 9.80 13.65
C ALA A 30 2.93 11.09 13.82
N GLY A 31 3.02 11.74 14.98
CA GLY A 31 2.29 12.97 15.26
C GLY A 31 2.65 14.12 14.30
N LYS A 32 3.90 14.16 13.82
CA LYS A 32 4.39 15.19 12.88
C LYS A 32 3.84 15.00 11.46
N LEU A 33 3.39 13.80 11.12
CA LEU A 33 2.84 13.47 9.81
C LEU A 33 1.33 13.76 9.69
N GLY A 34 0.68 14.24 10.76
CA GLY A 34 -0.77 14.39 10.78
C GLY A 34 -1.46 13.04 10.59
N ASP A 35 -2.50 12.98 9.78
CA ASP A 35 -3.27 11.73 9.57
C ASP A 35 -2.43 10.59 8.96
N ALA A 36 -1.38 10.90 8.20
CA ALA A 36 -0.48 9.90 7.63
C ALA A 36 0.38 9.17 8.67
N GLY A 37 0.44 9.67 9.92
CA GLY A 37 1.08 8.96 11.03
C GLY A 37 0.19 7.88 11.66
N TYR A 38 -1.09 7.84 11.30
CA TYR A 38 -2.11 7.04 11.97
C TYR A 38 -2.89 6.24 10.93
N PRO A 39 -2.44 5.03 10.56
CA PRO A 39 -3.04 4.27 9.48
C PRO A 39 -4.53 3.98 9.71
N PHE A 40 -5.34 4.17 8.66
CA PHE A 40 -6.74 3.73 8.68
C PHE A 40 -6.82 2.22 8.89
N GLY A 41 -7.85 1.77 9.62
CA GLY A 41 -8.02 0.37 10.02
C GLY A 41 -7.22 0.00 11.27
N LEU A 42 -6.04 0.59 11.47
CA LEU A 42 -5.29 0.47 12.72
C LEU A 42 -5.80 1.45 13.77
N TYR A 43 -6.09 2.68 13.37
CA TYR A 43 -6.78 3.67 14.19
C TYR A 43 -8.24 3.81 13.77
N LYS A 44 -9.13 3.96 14.77
CA LYS A 44 -10.56 4.09 14.54
C LYS A 44 -10.90 5.48 14.04
N LEU A 45 -11.91 5.52 13.18
CA LEU A 45 -12.56 6.76 12.78
C LEU A 45 -13.69 7.09 13.75
N ILE A 46 -13.74 8.34 14.18
CA ILE A 46 -14.86 8.90 14.94
C ILE A 46 -15.64 9.83 14.03
N HIS A 47 -16.96 9.80 14.20
CA HIS A 47 -17.88 10.73 13.56
C HIS A 47 -18.16 11.89 14.52
N THR A 48 -18.06 13.11 14.02
CA THR A 48 -18.57 14.29 14.72
C THR A 48 -20.09 14.35 14.62
N ARG A 49 -20.70 15.24 15.42
CA ARG A 49 -22.13 15.56 15.28
C ARG A 49 -22.50 16.19 13.93
N SER A 50 -21.54 16.80 13.24
CA SER A 50 -21.68 17.34 11.88
C SER A 50 -21.56 16.28 10.78
N GLY A 51 -21.19 15.03 11.12
CA GLY A 51 -21.01 13.93 10.16
C GLY A 51 -19.60 13.83 9.57
N GLU A 52 -18.65 14.64 10.05
CA GLU A 52 -17.25 14.57 9.61
C GLU A 52 -16.53 13.41 10.28
N LEU A 53 -15.60 12.79 9.53
CA LEU A 53 -14.78 11.68 9.99
C LEU A 53 -13.39 12.17 10.36
N TYR A 54 -12.90 11.77 11.54
CA TYR A 54 -11.52 12.01 11.95
C TYR A 54 -10.92 10.79 12.63
N ILE A 55 -9.59 10.71 12.62
CA ILE A 55 -8.83 9.65 13.27
C ILE A 55 -8.77 9.90 14.77
N ASP A 56 -9.16 8.91 15.57
CA ASP A 56 -9.00 8.92 17.03
C ASP A 56 -7.53 8.67 17.41
N ARG A 57 -6.74 9.74 17.49
CA ARG A 57 -5.31 9.66 17.79
C ARG A 57 -5.01 9.40 19.27
N ASP A 58 -5.97 9.69 20.15
CA ASP A 58 -5.81 9.54 21.60
C ASP A 58 -6.00 8.09 22.05
N LYS A 59 -6.70 7.30 21.24
CA LYS A 59 -6.98 5.90 21.53
C LYS A 59 -5.92 4.99 20.92
N GLN A 60 -5.21 4.26 21.78
CA GLN A 60 -4.29 3.23 21.30
C GLN A 60 -5.02 2.10 20.56
N PRO A 61 -4.47 1.62 19.43
CA PRO A 61 -5.01 0.48 18.71
C PRO A 61 -5.13 -0.76 19.59
N SER A 62 -6.31 -1.39 19.56
CA SER A 62 -6.51 -2.68 20.22
C SER A 62 -5.95 -3.83 19.40
N HIS A 63 -5.87 -5.02 19.98
CA HIS A 63 -5.45 -6.21 19.24
C HIS A 63 -6.38 -6.52 18.05
N GLU A 64 -7.68 -6.23 18.15
CA GLU A 64 -8.60 -6.41 17.02
C GLU A 64 -8.36 -5.40 15.90
N ASP A 65 -8.00 -4.16 16.24
CA ASP A 65 -7.67 -3.14 15.25
C ASP A 65 -6.37 -3.52 14.50
N ILE A 66 -5.39 -4.09 15.21
CA ILE A 66 -4.18 -4.64 14.57
C ILE A 66 -4.52 -5.81 13.64
N LYS A 67 -5.39 -6.74 14.05
CA LYS A 67 -5.82 -7.85 13.19
C LYS A 67 -6.53 -7.36 11.93
N LEU A 68 -7.41 -6.36 12.08
CA LEU A 68 -8.13 -5.75 10.96
C LEU A 68 -7.15 -5.08 9.98
N TRP A 69 -6.22 -4.27 10.50
CA TRP A 69 -5.19 -3.67 9.67
C TRP A 69 -4.35 -4.73 8.95
N LEU A 70 -3.91 -5.78 9.65
CA LEU A 70 -3.15 -6.88 9.05
C LEU A 70 -3.94 -7.64 7.99
N SER A 71 -5.26 -7.81 8.13
CA SER A 71 -6.07 -8.53 7.14
C SER A 71 -6.07 -7.85 5.78
N ASP A 72 -5.93 -6.52 5.74
CA ASP A 72 -5.81 -5.76 4.49
C ASP A 72 -4.39 -5.84 3.87
N ARG A 73 -3.40 -6.34 4.63
CA ARG A 73 -2.00 -6.47 4.19
C ARG A 73 -1.62 -7.86 3.73
N VAL A 74 -2.49 -8.84 3.94
CA VAL A 74 -2.24 -10.24 3.60
C VAL A 74 -3.29 -10.73 2.62
N PHE A 75 -2.98 -11.80 1.90
CA PHE A 75 -3.97 -12.40 1.01
C PHE A 75 -5.09 -13.06 1.82
N PRO A 76 -6.35 -13.08 1.33
CA PRO A 76 -7.46 -13.76 1.99
C PRO A 76 -7.17 -15.24 2.21
N LYS A 77 -7.62 -15.80 3.34
CA LYS A 77 -7.37 -17.21 3.69
C LYS A 77 -7.99 -18.18 2.67
N GLU A 78 -9.12 -17.80 2.09
CA GLU A 78 -9.89 -18.59 1.13
C GLU A 78 -9.41 -18.39 -0.33
N ARG A 79 -8.33 -17.61 -0.54
CA ARG A 79 -7.78 -17.36 -1.88
C ARG A 79 -7.40 -18.67 -2.56
N GLN A 80 -7.84 -18.85 -3.81
CA GLN A 80 -7.36 -19.96 -4.63
C GLN A 80 -5.83 -19.88 -4.77
N GLY A 81 -5.14 -20.96 -4.41
CA GLY A 81 -3.68 -21.00 -4.39
C GLY A 81 -3.04 -20.55 -3.07
N ALA A 82 -3.83 -20.32 -2.00
CA ALA A 82 -3.31 -19.87 -0.71
C ALA A 82 -2.21 -20.78 -0.14
N ASN A 83 -2.35 -22.10 -0.25
CA ASN A 83 -1.35 -23.05 0.26
C ASN A 83 -0.01 -22.92 -0.47
N GLN A 84 -0.03 -22.76 -1.80
CA GLN A 84 1.19 -22.57 -2.60
C GLN A 84 1.88 -21.24 -2.24
N ILE A 85 1.10 -20.20 -1.99
CA ILE A 85 1.65 -18.91 -1.52
C ILE A 85 2.31 -19.12 -0.15
N LEU A 86 1.64 -19.79 0.79
CA LEU A 86 2.22 -20.09 2.12
C LEU A 86 3.53 -20.89 2.01
N GLU A 87 3.55 -21.93 1.17
CA GLU A 87 4.76 -22.72 0.91
C GLU A 87 5.89 -21.86 0.37
N SER A 88 5.61 -20.95 -0.58
CA SER A 88 6.60 -20.01 -1.13
C SER A 88 7.16 -19.03 -0.07
N LEU A 89 6.37 -18.70 0.95
CA LEU A 89 6.78 -17.88 2.10
C LEU A 89 7.49 -18.71 3.20
N GLY A 90 7.54 -20.04 3.04
CA GLY A 90 8.08 -20.97 4.04
C GLY A 90 7.18 -21.15 5.26
N LEU A 91 5.86 -20.99 5.10
CA LEU A 91 4.87 -21.10 6.15
C LEU A 91 4.02 -22.37 5.97
N SER A 92 3.82 -23.12 7.06
CA SER A 92 3.00 -24.34 7.05
C SER A 92 1.52 -24.08 7.34
N LYS A 93 1.20 -22.93 7.91
CA LYS A 93 -0.16 -22.52 8.28
C LYS A 93 -0.37 -21.05 8.00
N TYR A 94 -1.62 -20.70 7.76
CA TYR A 94 -2.02 -19.30 7.62
C TYR A 94 -1.91 -18.57 8.95
N ASP A 95 -1.04 -17.55 9.00
CA ASP A 95 -0.87 -16.65 10.13
C ASP A 95 -0.59 -15.25 9.57
N ALA A 96 -1.55 -14.33 9.75
CA ALA A 96 -1.47 -13.00 9.16
C ALA A 96 -0.22 -12.21 9.63
N TRP A 97 0.21 -12.42 10.88
CA TRP A 97 1.40 -11.76 11.40
C TRP A 97 2.68 -12.31 10.75
N GLU A 98 2.80 -13.63 10.63
CA GLU A 98 3.95 -14.25 9.97
C GLU A 98 4.02 -13.90 8.48
N ILE A 99 2.87 -13.88 7.80
CA ILE A 99 2.78 -13.45 6.39
C ILE A 99 3.22 -12.00 6.26
N ALA A 100 2.67 -11.09 7.07
CA ALA A 100 3.02 -9.67 7.04
C ALA A 100 4.53 -9.43 7.24
N LYS A 101 5.18 -10.17 8.14
CA LYS A 101 6.64 -10.10 8.32
C LYS A 101 7.42 -10.54 7.08
N LYS A 102 6.93 -11.56 6.36
CA LYS A 102 7.58 -12.08 5.14
C LYS A 102 7.39 -11.17 3.93
N THR A 103 6.29 -10.42 3.89
CA THR A 103 5.92 -9.54 2.76
C THR A 103 6.13 -8.06 3.06
N ASN A 104 6.73 -7.72 4.20
CA ASN A 104 6.85 -6.36 4.71
C ASN A 104 5.50 -5.63 4.87
N ALA A 105 4.38 -6.36 4.92
CA ALA A 105 3.01 -5.81 4.98
C ALA A 105 2.74 -4.71 3.93
N ILE A 106 3.43 -4.76 2.79
CA ILE A 106 3.37 -3.70 1.79
C ILE A 106 2.04 -3.77 1.03
N SER A 107 1.46 -2.61 0.73
CA SER A 107 0.24 -2.48 -0.07
C SER A 107 0.50 -1.57 -1.26
N LEU A 108 -0.22 -1.80 -2.35
CA LEU A 108 -0.21 -0.90 -3.52
C LEU A 108 -1.08 0.34 -3.31
N ASN A 109 -1.96 0.31 -2.31
CA ASN A 109 -2.96 1.35 -2.09
C ASN A 109 -2.46 2.47 -1.17
N ASP A 110 -1.30 2.31 -0.53
CA ASP A 110 -0.74 3.28 0.41
C ASP A 110 0.79 3.14 0.54
N PHE A 111 1.38 3.95 1.43
CA PHE A 111 2.82 3.99 1.69
C PHE A 111 3.21 3.36 3.03
N TYR A 112 2.32 2.56 3.64
CA TYR A 112 2.61 1.89 4.91
C TYR A 112 3.26 0.53 4.66
N TRP A 113 4.29 0.23 5.45
CA TRP A 113 5.01 -1.04 5.38
C TRP A 113 5.75 -1.31 6.68
N MET A 114 6.21 -2.55 6.84
CA MET A 114 6.88 -3.04 8.03
C MET A 114 8.32 -3.50 7.76
N SER A 115 9.20 -3.29 8.72
CA SER A 115 10.54 -3.88 8.72
C SER A 115 11.07 -4.12 10.14
N ASP A 116 11.94 -5.11 10.30
CA ASP A 116 12.72 -5.34 11.52
C ASP A 116 14.11 -4.67 11.49
N ASN A 117 14.40 -3.89 10.45
CA ASN A 117 15.65 -3.17 10.24
C ASN A 117 15.40 -1.67 10.00
N LEU A 118 16.13 -0.82 10.71
CA LEU A 118 15.98 0.63 10.60
C LEU A 118 16.59 1.19 9.31
N GLU A 119 17.62 0.54 8.77
CA GLU A 119 18.34 0.94 7.55
C GLU A 119 17.55 0.66 6.27
N ASP A 120 16.47 -0.10 6.35
CA ASP A 120 15.61 -0.37 5.21
C ASP A 120 14.89 0.92 4.76
N SER A 121 14.75 1.07 3.44
CA SER A 121 14.02 2.17 2.81
C SER A 121 12.86 1.66 1.96
N PHE A 122 11.84 2.51 1.81
CA PHE A 122 10.65 2.24 1.02
C PHE A 122 10.99 2.00 -0.44
N GLU A 123 11.93 2.76 -0.99
CA GLU A 123 12.36 2.67 -2.39
C GLU A 123 13.01 1.30 -2.70
N ASN A 124 13.72 0.73 -1.73
CA ASN A 124 14.40 -0.56 -1.89
C ASN A 124 13.43 -1.75 -1.79
N ILE A 125 12.40 -1.64 -0.95
CA ILE A 125 11.49 -2.75 -0.65
C ILE A 125 10.25 -2.74 -1.52
N ASN A 126 9.81 -1.57 -1.97
CA ASN A 126 8.67 -1.49 -2.86
C ASN A 126 9.08 -1.91 -4.27
N ALA A 127 8.74 -3.16 -4.63
CA ALA A 127 9.02 -3.72 -5.95
C ALA A 127 8.46 -2.88 -7.11
N TYR A 128 7.37 -2.14 -6.91
CA TYR A 128 6.85 -1.23 -7.94
C TYR A 128 7.72 0.02 -8.10
N HIS A 129 8.19 0.61 -7.01
CA HIS A 129 9.15 1.71 -7.09
C HIS A 129 10.47 1.22 -7.70
N ALA A 130 10.99 0.09 -7.23
CA ALA A 130 12.21 -0.50 -7.81
C ALA A 130 12.05 -0.79 -9.31
N ALA A 131 10.91 -1.33 -9.75
CA ALA A 131 10.63 -1.57 -11.16
C ALA A 131 10.45 -0.29 -11.97
N PHE A 132 9.79 0.74 -11.42
CA PHE A 132 9.58 2.03 -12.07
C PHE A 132 10.88 2.82 -12.21
N GLU A 133 11.71 2.87 -11.17
CA GLU A 133 13.04 3.48 -11.23
C GLU A 133 13.95 2.74 -12.21
N ASN A 134 13.93 1.40 -12.21
CA ASN A 134 14.65 0.62 -13.21
C ASN A 134 14.15 0.89 -14.64
N PHE A 135 12.83 1.05 -14.83
CA PHE A 135 12.27 1.42 -16.12
C PHE A 135 12.72 2.83 -16.56
N ASN A 136 12.71 3.80 -15.66
CA ASN A 136 13.18 5.16 -15.95
C ASN A 136 14.67 5.21 -16.23
N ASP A 137 15.48 4.45 -15.49
CA ASP A 137 16.91 4.30 -15.72
C ASP A 137 17.18 3.69 -17.11
N LEU A 138 16.48 2.61 -17.46
CA LEU A 138 16.51 2.02 -18.81
C LEU A 138 16.06 3.01 -19.89
N ALA A 139 15.00 3.79 -19.65
CA ALA A 139 14.52 4.80 -20.57
C ALA A 139 15.49 5.98 -20.74
N SER A 140 16.19 6.36 -19.67
CA SER A 140 17.19 7.44 -19.68
C SER A 140 18.48 7.03 -20.41
N LYS A 141 18.85 5.75 -20.33
CA LYS A 141 20.00 5.14 -21.01
C LYS A 141 19.67 4.72 -22.44
N SER A 142 18.39 4.63 -22.78
CA SER A 142 17.91 4.39 -24.12
C SER A 142 18.23 5.60 -24.99
N THR A 143 19.17 5.45 -25.92
CA THR A 143 19.48 6.40 -26.99
C THR A 143 18.37 6.48 -28.06
N LEU A 144 17.13 6.10 -27.73
CA LEU A 144 15.97 6.51 -28.49
C LEU A 144 15.82 8.02 -28.34
N GLN A 145 16.60 8.76 -29.15
CA GLN A 145 16.27 10.10 -29.59
C GLN A 145 14.78 10.09 -29.92
N ASN A 146 14.03 10.76 -29.06
CA ASN A 146 12.66 11.22 -29.23
C ASN A 146 12.09 10.89 -30.63
N PRO A 147 11.42 9.74 -30.85
CA PRO A 147 10.67 9.55 -32.07
C PRO A 147 9.33 10.30 -31.96
N ILE A 148 9.31 11.51 -31.38
CA ILE A 148 8.30 12.50 -31.76
C ILE A 148 8.76 13.05 -33.12
N LYS A 149 8.78 12.17 -34.14
CA LYS A 149 8.41 12.65 -35.47
C LYS A 149 6.98 13.09 -35.28
N LYS A 150 6.77 14.40 -35.28
CA LYS A 150 5.48 15.08 -35.40
C LYS A 150 4.53 14.16 -36.17
N ILE A 151 3.55 13.58 -35.47
CA ILE A 151 2.36 13.09 -36.15
C ILE A 151 1.80 14.34 -36.82
N LYS A 152 1.90 14.40 -38.15
CA LYS A 152 1.19 15.40 -38.92
C LYS A 152 -0.30 15.16 -38.68
N GLY A 153 -0.99 16.18 -38.18
CA GLY A 153 -2.45 16.30 -38.27
C GLY A 153 -3.23 15.50 -37.24
N PHE A 154 -3.63 16.17 -36.16
CA PHE A 154 -4.91 15.91 -35.47
C PHE A 154 -6.05 16.68 -36.18
N GLU A 155 -5.84 17.13 -37.42
CA GLU A 155 -6.79 17.97 -38.17
C GLU A 155 -7.66 17.16 -39.15
N ASP A 156 -7.43 15.85 -39.33
CA ASP A 156 -8.16 15.03 -40.30
C ASP A 156 -9.12 14.01 -39.66
N PHE A 157 -9.40 14.11 -38.35
CA PHE A 157 -10.45 13.29 -37.74
C PHE A 157 -11.77 14.07 -37.78
N GLU A 158 -12.44 14.07 -38.94
CA GLU A 158 -13.86 14.41 -38.99
C GLU A 158 -14.62 13.41 -38.11
N GLU A 159 -15.21 13.90 -37.02
CA GLU A 159 -16.19 13.14 -36.26
C GLU A 159 -17.30 12.66 -37.22
N PRO A 160 -17.61 11.35 -37.28
CA PRO A 160 -18.79 10.89 -38.00
C PRO A 160 -20.02 11.50 -37.33
N ARG A 161 -20.67 12.46 -38.01
CA ARG A 161 -21.93 13.06 -37.58
C ARG A 161 -22.96 11.94 -37.33
N GLU A 162 -23.46 11.88 -36.10
CA GLU A 162 -24.80 11.51 -35.64
C GLU A 162 -25.78 10.74 -36.57
N GLU A 163 -25.36 9.71 -37.31
CA GLU A 163 -26.27 8.82 -38.06
C GLU A 163 -26.46 7.43 -37.44
N LEU A 164 -26.10 7.27 -36.16
CA LEU A 164 -26.42 6.07 -35.37
C LEU A 164 -27.44 6.37 -34.25
N ALA A 165 -28.45 7.18 -34.56
CA ALA A 165 -29.72 7.16 -33.84
C ALA A 165 -30.43 5.82 -34.14
N ILE A 166 -29.99 4.79 -33.43
CA ILE A 166 -30.67 3.49 -33.33
C ILE A 166 -32.10 3.78 -32.88
N LYS A 167 -33.05 3.53 -33.79
CA LYS A 167 -34.47 3.37 -33.51
C LYS A 167 -34.62 2.30 -32.42
N TRP A 168 -34.97 2.72 -31.22
CA TRP A 168 -35.56 1.82 -30.24
C TRP A 168 -36.99 1.56 -30.67
N VAL A 169 -37.24 0.29 -30.97
CA VAL A 169 -38.54 -0.32 -31.21
C VAL A 169 -39.31 -0.34 -29.89
N GLU A 170 -40.45 0.35 -29.85
CA GLU A 170 -41.68 -0.09 -29.18
C GLU A 170 -42.89 0.33 -30.03
#